data_AF-A0A1V4UQ49-F1
#
_entry.id   AF-A0A1V4UQ49-F1
#
_cell.length_a   1.000
_cell.length_b   1.000
_cell.length_c   1.000
_cell.angle_alpha   90.00
_cell.angle_beta   90.00
_cell.angle_gamma   90.00
#
_symmetry.space_group_name_H-M   'P 1'
#
loop_
_entity.id
_entity.type
_entity.pdbx_description
1 polymer ?
#
loop_
_entity_poly.entity_id
_entity_poly.type
_entity_poly.pdbx_seq_one_letter_code
_entity_poly.pdbx_strand_id
1 'polypeptide(L)'
;MNRIFAVFMVGAFCIAACGCLQESGARDRMLDEKEGRIPGYSQALLAVKTFMNNASYQPPALAATKEGEYLRLRSENRSFLVDLSSNSVIEAEFEGEDAMREIRGTLAYARAREGIRKFLQDQGFDYPFTRFISSGGYYELGAPGLLFRVNATTGNVATAEFLGPEAMEVVGQMTTYHQITSETAQITMQDSS
;
A
#
# COMPACT_ATOMS: atom_id res chain seq x y z
N MET A 1 66.08 -18.27 -20.61
CA MET A 1 66.42 -19.70 -20.75
C MET A 1 66.43 -20.34 -19.36
N ASN A 2 65.80 -21.52 -19.25
CA ASN A 2 65.67 -22.43 -18.09
C ASN A 2 64.88 -21.94 -16.86
N ARG A 3 64.19 -22.80 -16.09
CA ARG A 3 63.22 -23.89 -16.27
C ARG A 3 63.01 -24.48 -14.86
N ILE A 4 61.75 -24.48 -14.39
CA ILE A 4 61.05 -25.54 -13.62
C ILE A 4 61.56 -25.89 -12.19
N PHE A 5 60.70 -25.80 -11.16
CA PHE A 5 60.04 -26.94 -10.46
C PHE A 5 59.18 -26.50 -9.25
N ALA A 6 57.99 -27.10 -9.16
CA ALA A 6 56.95 -26.92 -8.15
C ALA A 6 56.97 -28.05 -7.11
N VAL A 7 56.51 -27.81 -5.86
CA VAL A 7 55.87 -28.76 -4.89
C VAL A 7 55.24 -27.90 -3.76
N PHE A 8 53.90 -27.77 -3.60
CA PHE A 8 52.91 -28.57 -2.85
C PHE A 8 53.06 -28.70 -1.30
N MET A 9 52.15 -28.01 -0.59
CA MET A 9 51.25 -28.47 0.50
C MET A 9 51.68 -28.59 2.00
N VAL A 10 50.68 -28.30 2.85
CA VAL A 10 50.34 -28.77 4.23
C VAL A 10 50.66 -27.88 5.45
N GLY A 11 49.60 -27.59 6.23
CA GLY A 11 49.63 -27.18 7.65
C GLY A 11 48.27 -26.62 8.12
N ALA A 12 47.23 -27.45 8.30
CA ALA A 12 46.65 -27.88 9.61
C ALA A 12 46.15 -26.69 10.49
N PHE A 13 44.85 -26.38 10.56
CA PHE A 13 43.76 -26.97 11.39
C PHE A 13 44.02 -27.00 12.91
N CYS A 14 42.98 -26.56 13.66
CA CYS A 14 42.74 -26.59 15.11
C CYS A 14 43.12 -25.33 15.93
N ILE A 15 42.14 -24.47 16.23
CA ILE A 15 41.82 -24.09 17.62
C ILE A 15 40.29 -23.94 17.75
N ALA A 16 39.68 -24.87 18.50
CA ALA A 16 38.36 -24.71 19.06
C ALA A 16 38.48 -24.03 20.45
N ALA A 17 37.54 -23.11 20.71
CA ALA A 17 37.00 -22.67 22.00
C ALA A 17 37.96 -22.13 23.08
N CYS A 18 37.85 -20.82 23.35
CA CYS A 18 37.57 -20.33 24.72
C CYS A 18 37.02 -18.90 24.65
N GLY A 19 36.13 -18.59 25.59
CA GLY A 19 35.15 -17.50 25.54
C GLY A 19 35.66 -16.08 25.78
N CYS A 20 34.67 -15.19 25.85
CA CYS A 20 34.69 -13.76 26.12
C CYS A 20 34.80 -12.87 24.89
N LEU A 21 33.64 -12.48 24.34
CA LEU A 21 33.35 -11.08 24.00
C LEU A 21 31.83 -10.88 23.81
N GLN A 22 31.28 -10.18 24.81
CA GLN A 22 30.34 -9.07 24.66
C GLN A 22 28.85 -9.36 24.41
N GLU A 23 28.08 -9.17 25.49
CA GLU A 23 26.66 -8.82 25.47
C GLU A 23 26.40 -7.77 24.38
N SER A 24 25.66 -8.14 23.34
CA SER A 24 24.97 -7.18 22.50
C SER A 24 23.57 -7.69 22.22
N GLY A 25 22.60 -6.93 22.71
CA GLY A 25 21.27 -6.84 22.10
C GLY A 25 20.38 -8.06 22.23
N ALA A 26 19.93 -8.35 23.44
CA ALA A 26 18.63 -9.01 23.67
C ALA A 26 17.49 -8.13 23.11
N ARG A 27 17.33 -8.09 21.78
CA ARG A 27 16.23 -7.38 21.10
C ARG A 27 15.74 -8.00 19.80
N ASP A 28 16.13 -9.24 19.51
CA ASP A 28 15.74 -9.96 18.27
C ASP A 28 14.94 -11.25 18.51
N ARG A 29 14.40 -11.45 19.72
CA ARG A 29 13.61 -12.64 20.07
C ARG A 29 12.22 -12.28 20.57
N MET A 30 11.40 -11.78 19.66
CA MET A 30 9.93 -11.80 19.77
C MET A 30 9.26 -11.62 18.39
N LEU A 31 9.91 -12.07 17.30
CA LEU A 31 9.20 -12.34 16.06
C LEU A 31 8.32 -13.57 16.32
N ASP A 32 7.04 -13.27 16.43
CA ASP A 32 5.92 -14.09 16.87
C ASP A 32 6.00 -15.53 16.34
N GLU A 33 5.77 -16.54 17.20
CA GLU A 33 5.70 -17.98 16.84
C GLU A 33 4.66 -18.29 15.73
N LYS A 34 3.90 -17.28 15.29
CA LYS A 34 2.92 -17.32 14.21
C LYS A 34 3.52 -17.21 12.81
N GLU A 35 4.66 -16.54 12.62
CA GLU A 35 5.23 -16.32 11.29
C GLU A 35 5.62 -17.64 10.59
N GLY A 36 5.98 -18.66 11.37
CA GLY A 36 6.41 -19.97 10.87
C GLY A 36 5.27 -20.95 10.52
N ARG A 37 3.99 -20.61 10.74
CA ARG A 37 2.87 -21.57 10.60
C ARG A 37 2.10 -21.47 9.29
N ILE A 38 2.21 -20.36 8.56
CA ILE A 38 1.46 -20.14 7.33
C ILE A 38 2.43 -20.00 6.15
N PRO A 39 2.48 -20.98 5.23
CA PRO A 39 3.31 -20.90 4.04
C PRO A 39 3.06 -19.60 3.27
N GLY A 40 4.13 -18.92 2.87
CA GLY A 40 4.06 -17.65 2.12
C GLY A 40 3.88 -16.40 2.98
N TYR A 41 3.74 -16.50 4.30
CA TYR A 41 3.54 -15.33 5.17
C TYR A 41 4.69 -14.30 5.08
N SER A 42 5.95 -14.74 5.20
CA SER A 42 7.11 -13.83 5.10
C SER A 42 7.21 -13.16 3.73
N GLN A 43 6.84 -13.88 2.67
CA GLN A 43 6.76 -13.33 1.32
C GLN A 43 5.64 -12.28 1.21
N ALA A 44 4.46 -12.57 1.77
CA ALA A 44 3.35 -11.62 1.78
C ALA A 44 3.67 -10.35 2.57
N LEU A 45 4.37 -10.45 3.70
CA LEU A 45 4.86 -9.28 4.44
C LEU A 45 5.81 -8.43 3.60
N LEU A 46 6.70 -9.05 2.82
CA LEU A 46 7.58 -8.32 1.91
C LEU A 46 6.80 -7.59 0.81
N ALA A 47 5.76 -8.22 0.25
CA ALA A 47 4.87 -7.59 -0.71
C ALA A 47 4.15 -6.37 -0.11
N VAL A 48 3.68 -6.46 1.14
CA VAL A 48 3.06 -5.33 1.86
C VAL A 48 4.05 -4.18 2.07
N LYS A 49 5.29 -4.47 2.51
CA LYS A 49 6.32 -3.44 2.67
C LYS A 49 6.65 -2.74 1.35
N THR A 50 6.66 -3.50 0.25
CA THR A 50 6.87 -2.98 -1.10
C THR A 50 5.70 -2.09 -1.53
N PHE A 51 4.46 -2.52 -1.30
CA PHE A 51 3.26 -1.73 -1.58
C PHE A 51 3.26 -0.39 -0.82
N MET A 52 3.62 -0.41 0.46
CA MET A 52 3.73 0.80 1.27
C MET A 52 4.88 1.71 0.84
N ASN A 53 5.78 1.24 -0.03
CA ASN A 53 6.98 1.94 -0.47
C ASN A 53 7.79 2.51 0.71
N ASN A 54 7.84 1.76 1.80
CA ASN A 54 8.50 2.15 3.04
C ASN A 54 9.20 0.93 3.64
N ALA A 55 10.52 0.86 3.46
CA ALA A 55 11.33 -0.26 3.93
C ALA A 55 11.33 -0.42 5.46
N SER A 56 11.08 0.68 6.19
CA SER A 56 10.96 0.70 7.65
C SER A 56 9.53 0.43 8.14
N TYR A 57 8.57 0.24 7.23
CA TYR A 57 7.20 -0.08 7.60
C TYR A 57 7.18 -1.42 8.33
N GLN A 58 6.75 -1.37 9.58
CA GLN A 58 6.43 -2.56 10.37
C GLN A 58 4.91 -2.60 10.47
N PRO A 59 4.23 -3.46 9.69
CA PRO A 59 2.80 -3.61 9.86
C PRO A 59 2.50 -4.04 11.30
N PRO A 60 1.33 -3.66 11.85
CA PRO A 60 0.87 -4.21 13.12
C PRO A 60 0.74 -5.74 13.03
N ALA A 61 0.42 -6.41 14.14
CA ALA A 61 0.12 -7.83 14.09
C ALA A 61 -1.05 -8.10 13.12
N LEU A 62 -0.74 -8.73 11.99
CA LEU A 62 -1.72 -9.10 10.96
C LEU A 62 -2.07 -10.57 11.12
N ALA A 63 -3.36 -10.88 11.24
CA ALA A 63 -3.85 -12.24 11.09
C ALA A 63 -3.75 -12.64 9.62
N ALA A 64 -3.24 -13.84 9.36
CA ALA A 64 -3.11 -14.36 8.00
C ALA A 64 -4.09 -15.51 7.75
N THR A 65 -4.79 -15.44 6.62
CA THR A 65 -5.74 -16.45 6.15
C THR A 65 -5.47 -16.76 4.69
N LYS A 66 -5.42 -18.05 4.34
CA LYS A 66 -5.29 -18.48 2.94
C LYS A 66 -6.65 -18.38 2.23
N GLU A 67 -6.68 -17.69 1.08
CA GLU A 67 -7.86 -17.51 0.23
C GLU A 67 -7.53 -18.03 -1.19
N GLY A 68 -7.67 -19.34 -1.41
CA GLY A 68 -7.24 -19.96 -2.68
C GLY A 68 -5.72 -19.82 -2.87
N GLU A 69 -5.31 -19.20 -3.99
CA GLU A 69 -3.89 -18.92 -4.29
C GLU A 69 -3.38 -17.63 -3.64
N TYR A 70 -4.24 -16.89 -2.95
CA TYR A 70 -3.91 -15.63 -2.30
C TYR A 70 -3.72 -15.81 -0.79
N LEU A 71 -2.99 -14.86 -0.21
CA LEU A 71 -2.90 -14.71 1.24
C LEU A 71 -3.52 -13.39 1.67
N ARG A 72 -4.54 -13.46 2.51
CA ARG A 72 -5.16 -12.31 3.15
C ARG A 72 -4.44 -12.01 4.46
N LEU A 73 -3.92 -10.80 4.61
CA LEU A 73 -3.36 -10.28 5.86
C LEU A 73 -4.29 -9.19 6.39
N ARG A 74 -4.78 -9.32 7.62
CA ARG A 74 -5.81 -8.42 8.15
C ARG A 74 -5.57 -8.05 9.62
N SER A 75 -5.82 -6.79 9.95
CA SER A 75 -6.06 -6.31 11.32
C SER A 75 -7.45 -5.66 11.38
N GLU A 76 -7.77 -5.03 12.50
CA GLU A 76 -9.07 -4.36 12.71
C GLU A 76 -9.45 -3.42 11.56
N ASN A 77 -8.49 -2.64 11.07
CA ASN A 77 -8.71 -1.52 10.17
C ASN A 77 -7.77 -1.49 8.96
N ARG A 78 -7.10 -2.62 8.68
CA ARG A 78 -6.20 -2.80 7.53
C ARG A 78 -6.44 -4.18 6.94
N SER A 79 -6.44 -4.27 5.62
CA SER A 79 -6.57 -5.54 4.89
C SER A 79 -5.65 -5.52 3.68
N PHE A 80 -4.98 -6.63 3.42
CA PHE A 80 -4.15 -6.83 2.23
C PHE A 80 -4.46 -8.19 1.63
N LEU A 81 -4.78 -8.24 0.34
CA LEU A 81 -4.77 -9.49 -0.43
C LEU A 81 -3.49 -9.55 -1.24
N VAL A 82 -2.71 -10.59 -1.01
CA VAL A 82 -1.43 -10.80 -1.68
C VAL A 82 -1.53 -11.99 -2.61
N ASP A 83 -1.12 -11.77 -3.86
CA ASP A 83 -0.82 -12.83 -4.80
C ASP A 83 0.61 -13.32 -4.57
N LEU A 84 0.72 -14.57 -4.08
CA LEU A 84 2.00 -15.19 -3.76
C LEU A 84 2.79 -15.57 -5.03
N SER A 85 2.12 -15.72 -6.18
CA SER A 85 2.77 -16.06 -7.45
C SER A 85 3.52 -14.86 -8.05
N SER A 86 2.93 -13.67 -7.95
CA SER A 86 3.52 -12.41 -8.43
C SER A 86 4.24 -11.62 -7.33
N ASN A 87 4.14 -12.06 -6.08
CA ASN A 87 4.66 -11.34 -4.91
C ASN A 87 4.15 -9.89 -4.82
N SER A 88 2.86 -9.67 -5.11
CA SER A 88 2.26 -8.33 -5.16
C SER A 88 0.98 -8.24 -4.35
N VAL A 89 0.78 -7.09 -3.71
CA VAL A 89 -0.52 -6.71 -3.15
C VAL A 89 -1.47 -6.37 -4.29
N ILE A 90 -2.56 -7.13 -4.42
CA ILE A 90 -3.60 -6.91 -5.45
C ILE A 90 -4.81 -6.16 -4.90
N GLU A 91 -5.01 -6.22 -3.58
CA GLU A 91 -6.01 -5.44 -2.87
C GLU A 91 -5.42 -4.92 -1.55
N ALA A 92 -5.68 -3.66 -1.23
CA ALA A 92 -5.35 -3.08 0.07
C ALA A 92 -6.49 -2.17 0.55
N GLU A 93 -6.79 -2.21 1.84
CA GLU A 93 -7.79 -1.37 2.48
C GLU A 93 -7.26 -0.79 3.79
N PHE A 94 -7.56 0.49 4.02
CA PHE A 94 -7.21 1.25 5.22
C PHE A 94 -8.44 2.02 5.67
N GLU A 95 -8.81 1.87 6.94
CA GLU A 95 -9.97 2.55 7.52
C GLU A 95 -9.63 3.21 8.87
N GLY A 96 -10.23 4.36 9.13
CA GLY A 96 -10.01 5.11 10.36
C GLY A 96 -8.67 5.86 10.39
N GLU A 97 -8.53 6.75 11.36
CA GLU A 97 -7.46 7.75 11.38
C GLU A 97 -6.06 7.12 11.39
N ASP A 98 -5.85 6.09 12.22
CA ASP A 98 -4.53 5.48 12.37
C ASP A 98 -4.06 4.75 11.10
N ALA A 99 -4.95 4.02 10.41
CA ALA A 99 -4.62 3.38 9.15
C ALA A 99 -4.43 4.42 8.03
N MET A 100 -5.27 5.46 8.02
CA MET A 100 -5.14 6.55 7.05
C MET A 100 -3.83 7.33 7.22
N ARG A 101 -3.31 7.47 8.45
CA ARG A 101 -2.01 8.10 8.72
C ARG A 101 -0.87 7.36 8.03
N GLU A 102 -0.93 6.04 7.95
CA GLU A 102 0.09 5.21 7.29
C GLU A 102 0.04 5.35 5.77
N ILE A 103 -1.15 5.27 5.17
CA ILE A 103 -1.28 5.29 3.71
C ILE A 103 -1.03 6.68 3.12
N ARG A 104 -1.24 7.77 3.89
CA ARG A 104 -1.01 9.16 3.46
C ARG A 104 0.41 9.44 2.97
N GLY A 105 1.40 8.68 3.47
CA GLY A 105 2.80 8.80 3.04
C GLY A 105 3.14 8.07 1.74
N THR A 106 2.19 7.37 1.12
CA THR A 106 2.45 6.51 -0.04
C THR A 106 2.19 7.22 -1.38
N LEU A 107 2.86 6.73 -2.43
CA LEU A 107 2.64 7.21 -3.79
C LEU A 107 1.20 6.96 -4.27
N ALA A 108 0.58 5.86 -3.83
CA ALA A 108 -0.79 5.52 -4.18
C ALA A 108 -1.79 6.59 -3.68
N TYR A 109 -1.68 6.96 -2.40
CA TYR A 109 -2.49 8.03 -1.82
C TYR A 109 -2.21 9.39 -2.48
N ALA A 110 -0.93 9.73 -2.69
CA ALA A 110 -0.55 10.98 -3.34
C ALA A 110 -1.14 11.10 -4.75
N ARG A 111 -1.07 10.02 -5.55
CA ARG A 111 -1.65 9.98 -6.90
C ARG A 111 -3.17 10.14 -6.86
N ALA A 112 -3.86 9.44 -5.95
CA ALA A 112 -5.31 9.55 -5.80
C ALA A 112 -5.73 10.98 -5.43
N ARG A 113 -5.05 11.58 -4.44
CA ARG A 113 -5.32 12.97 -3.99
C ARG A 113 -5.07 13.99 -5.10
N GLU A 114 -4.00 13.85 -5.86
CA GLU A 114 -3.70 14.74 -6.98
C GLU A 114 -4.76 14.64 -8.09
N GLY A 115 -5.24 13.43 -8.37
CA GLY A 115 -6.36 13.21 -9.28
C GLY A 115 -7.62 13.96 -8.86
N ILE A 116 -7.96 13.88 -7.57
CA ILE A 116 -9.12 14.56 -6.99
C ILE A 116 -8.96 16.08 -7.07
N ARG A 117 -7.79 16.63 -6.73
CA ARG A 117 -7.51 18.08 -6.84
C ARG A 117 -7.72 18.60 -8.26
N LYS A 118 -7.22 17.87 -9.26
CA LYS A 118 -7.42 18.23 -10.66
C LYS A 118 -8.88 18.16 -11.07
N PHE A 119 -9.59 17.11 -10.66
CA PHE A 119 -11.01 16.94 -10.93
C PHE A 119 -11.85 18.06 -10.32
N LEU A 120 -11.57 18.44 -9.06
CA LEU A 120 -12.25 19.53 -8.37
C LEU A 120 -11.82 20.93 -8.85
N GLN A 121 -10.73 21.01 -9.61
CA GLN A 121 -10.04 22.27 -9.97
C GLN A 121 -9.59 23.08 -8.75
N ASP A 122 -9.31 22.40 -7.64
CA ASP A 122 -8.85 23.00 -6.38
C ASP A 122 -7.53 22.36 -5.94
N GLN A 123 -6.43 23.10 -6.10
CA GLN A 123 -5.09 22.69 -5.65
C GLN A 123 -4.92 22.73 -4.13
N GLY A 124 -5.75 23.53 -3.44
CA GLY A 124 -5.80 23.66 -2.00
C GLY A 124 -6.60 22.56 -1.32
N PHE A 125 -7.32 21.74 -2.08
CA PHE A 125 -8.21 20.72 -1.52
C PHE A 125 -7.45 19.80 -0.56
N ASP A 126 -7.85 19.85 0.70
CA ASP A 126 -7.35 19.03 1.79
C ASP A 126 -8.52 18.54 2.65
N TYR A 127 -9.02 17.36 2.28
CA TYR A 127 -10.15 16.75 2.95
C TYR A 127 -9.69 15.54 3.77
N PRO A 128 -10.18 15.39 5.02
CA PRO A 128 -9.76 14.32 5.92
C PRO A 128 -10.46 12.99 5.56
N PHE A 129 -10.03 12.35 4.47
CA PHE A 129 -10.51 11.01 4.11
C PHE A 129 -10.28 10.02 5.27
N THR A 130 -11.29 9.19 5.51
CA THR A 130 -11.31 8.17 6.57
C THR A 130 -11.12 6.75 6.03
N ARG A 131 -11.18 6.58 4.70
CA ARG A 131 -10.98 5.28 4.05
C ARG A 131 -10.16 5.40 2.77
N PHE A 132 -9.32 4.40 2.52
CA PHE A 132 -8.62 4.19 1.26
C PHE A 132 -8.72 2.73 0.84
N ILE A 133 -9.04 2.47 -0.43
CA ILE A 133 -9.00 1.13 -1.02
C ILE A 133 -8.17 1.17 -2.29
N SER A 134 -7.26 0.22 -2.48
CA SER A 134 -6.61 -0.06 -3.75
C SER A 134 -7.11 -1.41 -4.23
N SER A 135 -7.92 -1.46 -5.29
CA SER A 135 -8.42 -2.71 -5.87
C SER A 135 -8.77 -2.54 -7.34
N GLY A 136 -8.60 -3.61 -8.13
CA GLY A 136 -9.07 -3.65 -9.52
C GLY A 136 -8.53 -2.55 -10.44
N GLY A 137 -7.33 -2.00 -10.16
CA GLY A 137 -6.73 -0.90 -10.92
C GLY A 137 -7.27 0.49 -10.56
N TYR A 138 -7.94 0.63 -9.42
CA TYR A 138 -8.45 1.89 -8.91
C TYR A 138 -7.98 2.14 -7.48
N TYR A 139 -7.92 3.43 -7.13
CA TYR A 139 -7.82 3.91 -5.77
C TYR A 139 -9.14 4.57 -5.39
N GLU A 140 -9.73 4.14 -4.29
CA GLU A 140 -10.93 4.74 -3.73
C GLU A 140 -10.54 5.53 -2.48
N LEU A 141 -10.98 6.78 -2.41
CA LEU A 141 -10.82 7.66 -1.25
C LEU A 141 -12.19 8.06 -0.75
N GLY A 142 -12.49 7.69 0.50
CA GLY A 142 -13.82 7.81 1.08
C GLY A 142 -13.82 8.56 2.40
N ALA A 143 -14.95 9.21 2.65
CA ALA A 143 -15.37 9.75 3.93
C ALA A 143 -16.91 9.66 4.01
N PRO A 144 -17.54 9.88 5.18
CA PRO A 144 -19.00 9.95 5.25
C PRO A 144 -19.56 10.91 4.20
N GLY A 145 -20.43 10.39 3.32
CA GLY A 145 -21.05 11.19 2.25
C GLY A 145 -20.18 11.49 1.03
N LEU A 146 -18.93 11.02 0.98
CA LEU A 146 -17.99 11.37 -0.08
C LEU A 146 -17.20 10.14 -0.53
N LEU A 147 -17.18 9.87 -1.83
CA LEU A 147 -16.37 8.80 -2.41
C LEU A 147 -15.79 9.24 -3.74
N PHE A 148 -14.48 9.15 -3.89
CA PHE A 148 -13.80 9.31 -5.17
C PHE A 148 -13.19 7.98 -5.58
N ARG A 149 -13.39 7.58 -6.83
CA ARG A 149 -12.69 6.47 -7.45
C ARG A 149 -11.76 7.01 -8.52
N VAL A 150 -10.46 6.78 -8.33
CA VAL A 150 -9.38 7.28 -9.19
C VAL A 150 -8.75 6.10 -9.91
N ASN A 151 -8.56 6.21 -11.22
CA ASN A 151 -7.82 5.20 -11.97
C ASN A 151 -6.36 5.17 -11.52
N ALA A 152 -5.86 4.03 -11.06
CA ALA A 152 -4.52 3.91 -10.49
C ALA A 152 -3.40 4.18 -11.52
N THR A 153 -3.68 3.96 -12.81
CA THR A 153 -2.71 4.15 -13.90
C THR A 153 -2.66 5.61 -14.35
N THR A 154 -3.82 6.19 -14.67
CA THR A 154 -3.90 7.55 -15.24
C THR A 154 -3.92 8.63 -14.17
N GLY A 155 -4.33 8.30 -12.94
CA GLY A 155 -4.56 9.27 -11.88
C GLY A 155 -5.83 10.10 -12.08
N ASN A 156 -6.66 9.81 -13.10
CA ASN A 156 -7.90 10.54 -13.34
C ASN A 156 -9.03 9.99 -12.46
N VAL A 157 -9.88 10.89 -11.95
CA VAL A 157 -11.14 10.50 -11.30
C VAL A 157 -12.05 9.83 -12.34
N ALA A 158 -12.42 8.57 -12.07
CA ALA A 158 -13.35 7.79 -12.87
C ALA A 158 -14.80 8.01 -12.41
N THR A 159 -15.02 8.04 -11.10
CA THR A 159 -16.32 8.37 -10.50
C THR A 159 -16.14 9.21 -9.24
N ALA A 160 -17.11 10.07 -8.95
CA ALA A 160 -17.20 10.82 -7.71
C ALA A 160 -18.65 10.78 -7.23
N GLU A 161 -18.85 10.45 -5.96
CA GLU A 161 -20.16 10.38 -5.30
C GLU A 161 -20.20 11.36 -4.13
N PHE A 162 -21.30 12.11 -4.07
CA PHE A 162 -21.54 13.19 -3.13
C PHE A 162 -22.94 12.99 -2.54
N LEU A 163 -23.01 12.54 -1.29
CA LEU A 163 -24.24 12.19 -0.59
C LEU A 163 -24.31 12.95 0.73
N GLY A 164 -25.44 13.60 0.99
CA GLY A 164 -25.67 14.28 2.26
C GLY A 164 -25.00 15.67 2.38
N PRO A 165 -25.25 16.37 3.49
CA PRO A 165 -24.72 17.72 3.72
C PRO A 165 -23.19 17.77 3.79
N GLU A 166 -22.52 16.69 4.20
CA GLU A 166 -21.06 16.59 4.26
C GLU A 166 -20.41 16.75 2.88
N ALA A 167 -21.13 16.37 1.82
CA ALA A 167 -20.67 16.53 0.46
C ALA A 167 -20.78 17.98 -0.05
N MET A 168 -21.65 18.80 0.54
CA MET A 168 -21.87 20.19 0.12
C MET A 168 -20.66 21.08 0.40
N GLU A 169 -19.84 20.75 1.40
CA GLU A 169 -18.58 21.47 1.67
C GLU A 169 -17.58 21.29 0.52
N VAL A 170 -17.51 20.09 -0.05
CA VAL A 170 -16.61 19.77 -1.18
C VAL A 170 -17.15 20.35 -2.48
N VAL A 171 -18.46 20.22 -2.70
CA VAL A 171 -19.11 20.70 -3.93
C VAL A 171 -19.21 22.24 -3.97
N GLY A 172 -19.37 22.90 -2.82
CA GLY A 172 -19.38 24.36 -2.72
C GLY A 172 -18.04 25.02 -3.09
N GLN A 173 -16.96 24.24 -3.17
CA GLN A 173 -15.64 24.69 -3.62
C GLN A 173 -15.43 24.51 -5.13
N MET A 174 -16.32 23.82 -5.84
CA MET A 174 -16.24 23.65 -7.29
C MET A 174 -16.85 24.86 -8.02
N THR A 175 -16.10 25.46 -8.95
CA THR A 175 -16.57 26.56 -9.80
C THR A 175 -17.49 26.10 -10.94
N THR A 176 -17.66 24.79 -11.16
CA THR A 176 -18.58 24.24 -12.16
C THR A 176 -19.16 22.91 -11.69
N TYR A 177 -20.49 22.81 -11.70
CA TYR A 177 -21.26 21.66 -11.22
C TYR A 177 -21.60 20.73 -12.39
N HIS A 178 -21.25 19.45 -12.28
CA HIS A 178 -21.81 18.39 -13.14
C HIS A 178 -22.54 17.40 -12.25
N GLN A 179 -23.86 17.53 -12.17
CA GLN A 179 -24.71 16.48 -11.61
C GLN A 179 -24.67 15.29 -12.56
N ILE A 180 -23.96 14.23 -12.18
CA ILE A 180 -24.14 12.93 -12.83
C ILE A 180 -25.29 12.27 -12.07
N THR A 181 -26.52 12.64 -12.40
CA THR A 181 -27.69 11.83 -12.02
C THR A 181 -27.65 10.58 -12.88
N SER A 182 -27.58 9.42 -12.24
CA SER A 182 -27.59 8.12 -12.89
C SER A 182 -28.90 7.91 -13.64
N GLU A 183 -28.93 8.29 -14.91
CA GLU A 183 -29.77 7.72 -15.96
C GLU A 183 -29.22 8.22 -17.31
N THR A 184 -28.43 7.35 -17.97
CA THR A 184 -28.01 7.40 -19.38
C THR A 184 -28.04 8.77 -20.09
N ALA A 185 -26.87 9.41 -20.26
CA ALA A 185 -26.72 10.43 -21.29
C ALA A 185 -25.30 10.45 -21.87
N GLN A 186 -25.21 10.21 -23.18
CA GLN A 186 -24.03 10.53 -23.99
C GLN A 186 -23.84 12.05 -24.01
N ILE A 187 -22.63 12.50 -23.69
CA ILE A 187 -22.27 13.93 -23.70
C ILE A 187 -21.87 14.30 -25.14
N THR A 188 -22.62 15.22 -25.76
CA THR A 188 -22.16 15.95 -26.95
C THR A 188 -21.69 17.32 -26.47
N MET A 189 -20.43 17.67 -26.76
CA MET A 189 -19.88 18.98 -26.43
C MET A 189 -20.42 20.02 -27.42
N GLN A 190 -20.83 21.19 -26.92
CA GLN A 190 -21.12 22.35 -27.75
C GLN A 190 -20.18 23.48 -27.31
N ASP A 191 -19.14 23.69 -28.11
CA ASP A 191 -18.24 24.84 -27.96
C ASP A 191 -19.03 26.11 -28.34
N SER A 192 -19.06 27.08 -27.43
CA SER A 192 -19.62 28.41 -27.71
C SER A 192 -18.50 29.31 -28.23
N SER A 193 -18.62 29.74 -29.49
CA SER A 193 -17.89 30.89 -30.06
C SER A 193 -18.72 32.16 -29.89
#